data_AF-A0A3S8VQ31-F1
#
_entry.id   AF-A0A3S8VQ31-F1
#
_cell.length_a   1.000
_cell.length_b   1.000
_cell.length_c   1.000
_cell.angle_alpha   90.00
_cell.angle_beta   90.00
_cell.angle_gamma   90.00
#
_symmetry.space_group_name_H-M   'P 1'
#
loop_
_entity.id
_entity.type
_entity.pdbx_description
1 polymer ?
#
loop_
_entity_poly.entity_id
_entity_poly.type
_entity_poly.pdbx_seq_one_letter_code
_entity_poly.pdbx_strand_id
1 'polypeptide(L)'
;MAYLNHRGKTYQEMAADCGFKRSVTWWNKVRWWEVDTPPEQRLYPHLAKALQVPERRVAEMVAEQWCGVRPDDKVPEHLRSLLATLTGVGEDDVPVLEQLAQTLCDKRAAEAEVEQYSYWLFEAYGEIEEPLTLEQVRRLKLPELRALSTAVAMGGASVDEEAGLFLDGVPDPEDE
;
A
#
# COMPACT_ATOMS: atom_id res chain seq x y z
N MET A 1 12.49 -10.81 -12.37
CA MET A 1 13.76 -10.22 -11.91
C MET A 1 14.43 -9.56 -13.12
N ALA A 2 14.69 -8.25 -13.07
CA ALA A 2 15.30 -7.52 -14.18
C ALA A 2 16.82 -7.70 -14.15
N TYR A 3 17.35 -8.56 -15.01
CA TYR A 3 18.79 -8.74 -15.16
C TYR A 3 19.42 -7.60 -15.96
N LEU A 4 20.67 -7.26 -15.65
CA LEU A 4 21.54 -6.29 -16.34
C LEU A 4 21.77 -6.55 -17.84
N ASN A 5 21.08 -7.51 -18.47
CA ASN A 5 21.29 -7.87 -19.86
C ASN A 5 20.02 -8.27 -20.65
N HIS A 6 18.89 -7.59 -20.42
CA HIS A 6 17.65 -7.87 -21.17
C HIS A 6 17.33 -6.91 -22.33
N ARG A 7 18.22 -5.95 -22.68
CA ARG A 7 18.00 -4.98 -23.78
C ARG A 7 18.73 -5.31 -25.10
N GLY A 8 19.21 -6.55 -25.27
CA GLY A 8 19.75 -7.01 -26.56
C GLY A 8 21.10 -6.42 -26.99
N LYS A 9 21.82 -5.74 -26.09
CA LYS A 9 23.16 -5.22 -26.35
C LYS A 9 24.25 -6.24 -26.02
N THR A 10 25.33 -6.21 -26.78
CA THR A 10 26.56 -6.96 -26.51
C THR A 10 27.40 -6.27 -25.43
N TYR A 11 28.27 -7.01 -24.74
CA TYR A 11 29.17 -6.43 -23.73
C TYR A 11 30.17 -5.43 -24.29
N GLN A 12 30.49 -5.54 -25.59
CA GLN A 12 31.35 -4.57 -26.29
C GLN A 12 30.64 -3.23 -26.45
N GLU A 13 29.36 -3.24 -26.83
CA GLU A 13 28.55 -2.03 -26.92
C GLU A 13 28.35 -1.39 -25.54
N MET A 14 28.12 -2.20 -24.50
CA MET A 14 28.02 -1.73 -23.11
C MET A 14 29.32 -1.09 -22.60
N ALA A 15 30.48 -1.65 -22.94
CA ALA A 15 31.78 -1.09 -22.59
C ALA A 15 32.05 0.23 -23.33
N ALA A 16 31.70 0.30 -24.62
CA ALA A 16 31.84 1.51 -25.44
C ALA A 16 30.94 2.64 -24.92
N ASP A 17 29.67 2.34 -24.61
CA ASP A 17 28.72 3.32 -24.08
C ASP A 17 29.09 3.80 -22.67
N CYS A 18 29.76 2.96 -21.88
CA CYS A 18 30.35 3.31 -20.58
C CYS A 18 31.69 4.08 -20.71
N GLY A 19 32.10 4.42 -21.93
CA GLY A 19 33.35 5.14 -22.21
C GLY A 19 34.59 4.36 -21.81
N PHE A 20 34.53 3.02 -21.87
CA PHE A 20 35.59 2.07 -21.46
C PHE A 20 36.04 2.18 -19.99
N LYS A 21 35.34 2.95 -19.15
CA LYS A 21 35.61 2.98 -17.70
C LYS A 21 35.32 1.63 -17.02
N ARG A 22 34.56 0.75 -17.67
CA ARG A 22 34.44 -0.67 -17.34
C ARG A 22 34.64 -1.51 -18.60
N SER A 23 35.46 -2.54 -18.47
CA SER A 23 35.80 -3.43 -19.59
C SER A 23 34.69 -4.43 -19.88
N VAL A 24 34.73 -5.01 -21.07
CA VAL A 24 33.91 -6.14 -21.50
C VAL A 24 33.97 -7.29 -20.48
N THR A 25 35.16 -7.55 -19.94
CA THR A 25 35.40 -8.56 -18.91
C THR A 25 34.64 -8.26 -17.61
N TRP A 26 34.56 -6.99 -17.21
CA TRP A 26 33.80 -6.60 -16.03
C TRP A 26 32.31 -6.85 -16.21
N TRP A 27 31.74 -6.44 -17.35
CA TRP A 27 30.32 -6.72 -17.67
C TRP A 27 30.00 -8.21 -17.72
N ASN A 28 30.92 -9.03 -18.26
CA ASN A 28 30.76 -10.48 -18.26
C ASN A 28 30.77 -11.04 -16.82
N LYS A 29 31.69 -10.59 -15.96
CA LYS A 29 31.73 -10.99 -14.55
C LYS A 29 30.50 -10.56 -13.76
N VAL A 30 29.98 -9.36 -14.02
CA VAL A 30 28.75 -8.88 -13.38
C VAL A 30 27.54 -9.75 -13.73
N ARG A 31 27.46 -10.27 -14.97
CA ARG A 31 26.40 -11.21 -15.35
C ARG A 31 26.51 -12.55 -14.62
N TRP A 32 27.72 -13.03 -14.37
CA TRP A 32 27.98 -14.29 -13.68
C TRP A 32 28.10 -14.16 -12.16
N TRP A 33 27.80 -12.98 -11.61
CA TRP A 33 27.91 -12.70 -10.17
C TRP A 33 29.33 -12.87 -9.60
N GLU A 34 30.35 -12.71 -10.44
CA GLU A 34 31.77 -12.86 -10.09
C GLU A 34 32.42 -11.52 -9.69
N VAL A 35 31.61 -10.55 -9.28
CA VAL A 35 32.09 -9.24 -8.80
C VAL A 35 31.58 -9.03 -7.38
N ASP A 36 32.48 -9.25 -6.42
CA ASP A 36 32.15 -9.17 -4.99
C ASP A 36 31.94 -7.74 -4.49
N THR A 37 32.43 -6.75 -5.23
CA THR A 37 32.39 -5.33 -4.83
C THR A 37 31.45 -4.52 -5.72
N PRO A 38 30.55 -3.71 -5.13
CA PRO A 38 29.67 -2.87 -5.91
C PRO A 38 30.46 -1.84 -6.71
N PRO A 39 29.97 -1.42 -7.89
CA PRO A 39 30.60 -0.35 -8.64
C PRO A 39 30.58 0.95 -7.82
N GLU A 40 31.67 1.70 -7.89
CA GLU A 40 31.77 3.03 -7.26
C GLU A 40 30.72 4.00 -7.85
N GLN A 41 30.16 4.87 -7.00
CA GLN A 41 29.12 5.82 -7.38
C GLN A 41 29.51 6.74 -8.54
N ARG A 42 30.80 7.12 -8.66
CA ARG A 42 31.31 7.93 -9.78
C ARG A 42 31.13 7.30 -11.17
N LEU A 43 30.79 6.01 -11.22
CA LEU A 43 30.53 5.28 -12.45
C LEU A 43 29.05 5.26 -12.84
N TYR A 44 28.15 5.65 -11.92
CA TYR A 44 26.71 5.57 -12.16
C TYR A 44 26.24 6.37 -13.38
N PRO A 45 26.76 7.59 -13.66
CA PRO A 45 26.40 8.32 -14.88
C PRO A 45 26.76 7.56 -16.18
N HIS A 46 27.87 6.82 -16.15
CA HIS A 46 28.35 6.06 -17.30
C HIS A 46 27.56 4.75 -17.48
N LEU A 47 27.22 4.10 -16.38
CA LEU A 47 26.35 2.93 -16.37
C LEU A 47 24.92 3.31 -16.82
N ALA A 48 24.42 4.46 -16.38
CA ALA A 48 23.12 5.00 -16.75
C ALA A 48 23.02 5.20 -18.27
N LYS A 49 24.08 5.78 -18.87
CA LYS A 49 24.20 5.94 -20.32
C LYS A 49 24.23 4.59 -21.04
N ALA A 50 25.05 3.63 -20.57
CA ALA A 50 25.16 2.32 -21.19
C ALA A 50 23.84 1.52 -21.16
N LEU A 51 23.17 1.53 -20.01
CA LEU A 51 21.92 0.84 -19.75
C LEU A 51 20.68 1.58 -20.27
N GLN A 52 20.84 2.85 -20.68
CA GLN A 52 19.76 3.75 -21.09
C GLN A 52 18.65 3.84 -20.02
N VAL A 53 19.08 4.12 -18.78
CA VAL A 53 18.21 4.34 -17.61
C VAL A 53 18.72 5.55 -16.82
N PRO A 54 17.88 6.21 -16.00
CA PRO A 54 18.33 7.29 -15.12
C PRO A 54 19.42 6.84 -14.14
N GLU A 55 20.30 7.75 -13.72
CA GLU A 55 21.36 7.45 -12.73
C GLU A 55 20.81 6.91 -11.41
N ARG A 56 19.67 7.46 -10.96
CA ARG A 56 18.92 6.96 -9.81
C ARG A 56 18.60 5.47 -9.95
N ARG A 57 18.18 5.03 -11.15
CA ARG A 57 17.84 3.63 -11.40
C ARG A 57 19.06 2.71 -11.31
N VAL A 58 20.24 3.20 -11.70
CA VAL A 58 21.50 2.44 -11.53
C VAL A 58 21.78 2.23 -10.04
N ALA A 59 21.60 3.24 -9.20
CA ALA A 59 21.81 3.13 -7.76
C ALA A 59 20.87 2.09 -7.13
N GLU A 60 19.60 2.09 -7.54
CA GLU A 60 18.60 1.09 -7.10
C GLU A 60 18.99 -0.33 -7.53
N MET A 61 19.44 -0.51 -8.78
CA MET A 61 19.90 -1.82 -9.28
C MET A 61 21.13 -2.31 -8.52
N VAL A 62 22.07 -1.41 -8.18
CA VAL A 62 23.25 -1.76 -7.38
C VAL A 62 22.86 -2.14 -5.95
N ALA A 63 21.93 -1.39 -5.33
CA ALA A 63 21.43 -1.70 -3.99
C ALA A 63 20.69 -3.04 -3.95
N GLU A 64 19.84 -3.32 -4.94
CA GLU A 64 19.14 -4.60 -5.06
C GLU A 64 20.13 -5.75 -5.25
N GLN A 65 21.11 -5.57 -6.13
CA GLN A 65 22.01 -6.65 -6.55
C GLN A 65 23.10 -6.97 -5.52
N TRP A 66 23.70 -5.97 -4.86
CA TRP A 66 24.83 -6.17 -3.92
C TRP A 66 24.42 -6.09 -2.45
N CYS A 67 23.36 -5.37 -2.12
CA CYS A 67 22.91 -5.21 -0.74
C CYS A 67 21.63 -6.01 -0.45
N GLY A 68 20.97 -6.58 -1.47
CA GLY A 68 19.71 -7.31 -1.31
C GLY A 68 18.54 -6.42 -0.88
N VAL A 69 18.68 -5.09 -1.00
CA VAL A 69 17.69 -4.12 -0.55
C VAL A 69 17.00 -3.53 -1.77
N ARG A 70 15.67 -3.69 -1.86
CA ARG A 70 14.85 -2.96 -2.82
C ARG A 70 14.30 -1.68 -2.18
N PRO A 71 14.15 -0.59 -2.96
CA PRO A 71 13.44 0.60 -2.49
C PRO A 71 12.03 0.28 -1.98
N ASP A 72 11.41 -0.74 -2.57
CA ASP A 72 10.03 -1.18 -2.31
C ASP A 72 9.89 -2.11 -1.09
N ASP A 73 10.98 -2.44 -0.38
CA ASP A 73 10.91 -3.31 0.82
C ASP A 73 10.15 -2.63 1.97
N LYS A 74 9.95 -1.31 1.90
CA LYS A 74 9.08 -0.55 2.82
C LYS A 74 7.62 -0.52 2.39
N VAL A 75 7.29 -0.99 1.18
CA VAL A 75 5.94 -0.90 0.64
C VAL A 75 5.18 -2.19 0.98
N PRO A 76 4.02 -2.08 1.67
CA PRO A 76 3.19 -3.23 2.00
C PRO A 76 2.89 -4.10 0.78
N GLU A 77 2.85 -5.42 0.97
CA GLU A 77 2.72 -6.39 -0.13
C GLU A 77 1.49 -6.14 -1.01
N HIS A 78 0.36 -5.78 -0.40
CA HIS A 78 -0.89 -5.47 -1.10
C HIS A 78 -0.82 -4.21 -1.99
N LEU A 79 0.21 -3.37 -1.84
CA LEU A 79 0.42 -2.15 -2.65
C LEU A 79 1.50 -2.32 -3.72
N ARG A 80 2.23 -3.45 -3.75
CA ARG A 80 3.32 -3.66 -4.72
C ARG A 80 2.83 -3.75 -6.16
N SER A 81 1.63 -4.30 -6.39
CA SER A 81 1.00 -4.34 -7.72
C SER A 81 0.72 -2.93 -8.24
N LEU A 82 0.32 -2.02 -7.34
CA LEU A 82 0.05 -0.63 -7.67
C LEU A 82 1.33 0.08 -8.16
N LEU A 83 2.47 -0.13 -7.51
CA LEU A 83 3.76 0.43 -7.95
C LEU A 83 4.14 0.01 -9.38
N ALA A 84 3.92 -1.26 -9.72
CA ALA A 84 4.18 -1.76 -11.06
C ALA A 84 3.31 -1.05 -12.11
N THR A 85 2.05 -0.76 -11.79
CA THR A 85 1.14 0.01 -12.65
C THR A 85 1.53 1.48 -12.74
N LEU A 86 1.99 2.08 -11.65
CA LEU A 86 2.39 3.49 -11.58
C LEU A 86 3.71 3.80 -12.29
N THR A 87 4.54 2.79 -12.55
CA THR A 87 5.84 2.98 -13.23
C THR A 87 5.70 3.52 -14.66
N GLY A 88 4.54 3.36 -15.30
CA GLY A 88 4.25 3.85 -16.65
C GLY A 88 3.53 5.20 -16.71
N VAL A 89 3.27 5.84 -15.57
CA VAL A 89 2.51 7.09 -15.49
C VAL A 89 3.40 8.27 -15.89
N GLY A 90 2.87 9.16 -16.74
CA GLY A 90 3.57 10.38 -17.14
C GLY A 90 3.67 11.40 -16.00
N GLU A 91 4.68 12.26 -16.02
CA GLU A 91 4.88 13.28 -14.98
C GLU A 91 3.67 14.23 -14.85
N ASP A 92 2.97 14.50 -15.96
CA ASP A 92 1.78 15.35 -16.01
C ASP A 92 0.59 14.78 -15.22
N ASP A 93 0.53 13.45 -15.04
CA ASP A 93 -0.54 12.74 -14.35
C ASP A 93 -0.26 12.55 -12.85
N VAL A 94 0.98 12.80 -12.41
CA VAL A 94 1.39 12.65 -11.00
C VAL A 94 0.54 13.51 -10.05
N PRO A 95 0.25 14.80 -10.34
CA PRO A 95 -0.59 15.62 -9.45
C PRO A 95 -2.01 15.06 -9.28
N VAL A 96 -2.56 14.40 -10.31
CA VAL A 96 -3.90 13.79 -10.26
C VAL A 96 -3.90 12.59 -9.32
N LEU A 97 -2.84 11.77 -9.36
CA LEU A 97 -2.69 10.63 -8.46
C LEU A 97 -2.48 11.06 -7.00
N GLU A 98 -1.71 12.12 -6.77
CA GLU A 98 -1.56 12.71 -5.44
C GLU A 98 -2.91 13.20 -4.90
N GLN A 99 -3.70 13.88 -5.73
CA GLN A 99 -5.04 14.34 -5.35
C GLN A 99 -5.99 13.17 -5.05
N LEU A 100 -5.92 12.08 -5.82
CA LEU A 100 -6.70 10.87 -5.57
C LEU A 100 -6.32 10.23 -4.22
N ALA A 101 -5.03 10.10 -3.95
CA ALA A 101 -4.54 9.57 -2.67
C ALA A 101 -5.03 10.41 -1.50
N GLN A 102 -4.94 11.74 -1.61
CA GLN A 102 -5.45 12.67 -0.59
C GLN A 102 -6.97 12.50 -0.39
N THR A 103 -7.73 12.41 -1.48
CA THR A 103 -9.20 12.23 -1.42
C THR A 103 -9.58 10.93 -0.71
N LEU A 104 -8.83 9.84 -0.94
CA LEU A 104 -9.05 8.56 -0.26
C LEU A 104 -8.72 8.65 1.24
N CYS A 105 -7.67 9.38 1.60
CA CYS A 105 -7.34 9.65 3.00
C CYS A 105 -8.43 10.48 3.69
N ASP A 106 -8.88 11.56 3.05
CA ASP A 106 -9.93 12.45 3.58
C ASP A 106 -11.25 11.70 3.74
N LYS A 107 -11.61 10.87 2.75
CA LYS A 107 -12.79 10.01 2.83
C LYS A 107 -12.70 9.07 4.04
N ARG A 108 -11.56 8.40 4.24
CA ARG A 108 -11.37 7.48 5.36
C ARG A 108 -11.43 8.19 6.71
N ALA A 109 -10.88 9.41 6.80
CA ALA A 109 -10.97 10.24 7.99
C ALA A 109 -12.43 10.62 8.28
N ALA A 110 -13.18 11.07 7.27
CA ALA A 110 -14.59 11.40 7.41
C ALA A 110 -15.44 10.18 7.80
N GLU A 111 -15.16 9.00 7.24
CA GLU A 111 -15.82 7.75 7.63
C GLU A 111 -15.57 7.41 9.10
N ALA A 112 -14.33 7.56 9.57
CA ALA A 112 -13.99 7.34 10.98
C ALA A 112 -14.65 8.38 11.92
N GLU A 113 -14.74 9.64 11.51
CA GLU A 113 -15.47 10.67 12.27
C GLU A 113 -16.96 10.35 12.35
N VAL A 114 -17.58 9.92 11.24
CA VAL A 114 -18.99 9.50 11.23
C VAL A 114 -19.21 8.31 12.15
N GLU A 115 -18.31 7.32 12.13
CA GLU A 115 -18.38 6.15 13.01
C GLU A 115 -18.25 6.56 14.49
N GLN A 116 -17.34 7.48 14.80
CA GLN A 116 -17.19 8.03 16.14
C GLN A 116 -18.45 8.79 16.58
N TYR A 117 -19.01 9.68 15.75
CA TYR A 117 -20.24 10.40 16.10
C TYR A 117 -21.44 9.47 16.27
N SER A 118 -21.53 8.42 15.45
CA SER A 118 -22.52 7.35 15.58
C SER A 118 -22.45 6.65 16.95
N TYR A 119 -21.24 6.32 17.42
CA TYR A 119 -21.04 5.76 18.76
C TYR A 119 -21.46 6.73 19.87
N TRP A 120 -21.07 8.01 19.78
CA TRP A 120 -21.41 9.03 20.78
C TRP A 120 -22.92 9.31 20.84
N LEU A 121 -23.59 9.29 19.69
CA LEU A 121 -25.06 9.39 19.64
C LEU A 121 -25.70 8.19 20.34
N PHE A 122 -25.22 6.98 20.10
CA PHE A 122 -25.73 5.79 20.78
C PHE A 122 -25.57 5.86 22.30
N GLU A 123 -24.40 6.28 22.83
CA GLU A 123 -24.22 6.49 24.27
C GLU A 123 -25.18 7.56 24.82
N ALA A 124 -25.39 8.67 24.10
CA ALA A 124 -26.32 9.72 24.51
C ALA A 124 -27.79 9.27 24.48
N TYR A 125 -28.15 8.30 23.61
CA TYR A 125 -29.47 7.66 23.59
C TYR A 125 -29.59 6.49 24.60
N GLY A 126 -28.53 6.13 25.32
CA GLY A 126 -28.55 5.12 26.40
C GLY A 126 -29.32 5.54 27.66
N GLU A 127 -29.80 6.79 27.72
CA GLU A 127 -30.72 7.27 28.78
C GLU A 127 -32.21 7.03 28.46
N ILE A 128 -32.53 6.26 27.40
CA ILE A 128 -33.91 5.88 27.10
C ILE A 128 -34.34 4.75 28.07
N GLU A 129 -35.26 5.06 28.98
CA GLU A 129 -35.84 4.09 29.93
C GLU A 129 -36.69 2.99 29.25
N GLU A 130 -37.10 3.21 28.00
CA GLU A 130 -37.95 2.29 27.23
C GLU A 130 -37.14 1.40 26.27
N PRO A 131 -37.56 0.13 26.05
CA PRO A 131 -36.90 -0.75 25.08
C PRO A 131 -36.93 -0.17 23.67
N LEU A 132 -35.80 -0.22 22.96
CA LEU A 132 -35.72 0.19 21.56
C LEU A 132 -36.55 -0.75 20.68
N THR A 133 -37.33 -0.16 19.78
CA THR A 133 -38.18 -0.91 18.84
C THR A 133 -37.40 -1.37 17.60
N LEU A 134 -37.89 -2.40 16.91
CA LEU A 134 -37.30 -2.87 15.65
C LEU A 134 -37.13 -1.74 14.61
N GLU A 135 -38.06 -0.79 14.53
CA GLU A 135 -37.96 0.33 13.60
C GLU A 135 -36.81 1.28 13.95
N GLN A 136 -36.57 1.50 15.24
CA GLN A 136 -35.45 2.30 15.73
C GLN A 136 -34.11 1.59 15.48
N VAL A 137 -34.04 0.28 15.77
CA VAL A 137 -32.84 -0.53 15.51
C VAL A 137 -32.50 -0.61 14.03
N ARG A 138 -33.50 -0.73 13.13
CA ARG A 138 -33.25 -0.74 11.67
C ARG A 138 -32.69 0.56 11.09
N ARG A 139 -32.81 1.68 11.82
CA ARG A 139 -32.23 2.97 11.40
C ARG A 139 -30.74 3.05 11.76
N LEU A 140 -30.25 2.13 12.58
CA LEU A 140 -28.85 2.07 12.99
C LEU A 140 -27.97 1.49 11.89
N LYS A 141 -26.74 2.00 11.81
CA LYS A 141 -25.67 1.47 10.95
C LYS A 141 -24.98 0.28 11.63
N LEU A 142 -24.24 -0.51 10.86
CA LEU A 142 -23.55 -1.70 11.36
C LEU A 142 -22.71 -1.47 12.65
N PRO A 143 -21.94 -0.38 12.80
CA PRO A 143 -21.20 -0.12 14.03
C PRO A 143 -22.11 0.13 15.25
N GLU A 144 -23.22 0.86 15.04
CA GLU A 144 -24.23 1.13 16.08
C GLU A 144 -24.99 -0.14 16.44
N LEU A 145 -25.29 -1.00 15.46
CA LEU A 145 -25.90 -2.32 15.67
C LEU A 145 -24.99 -3.24 16.49
N ARG A 146 -23.68 -3.25 16.20
CA ARG A 146 -22.69 -4.01 16.97
C ARG A 146 -22.59 -3.49 18.41
N ALA A 147 -22.48 -2.17 18.58
CA ALA A 147 -22.46 -1.54 19.91
C ALA A 147 -23.73 -1.83 20.71
N LEU A 148 -24.89 -1.76 20.07
CA LEU A 148 -26.18 -2.12 20.67
C LEU A 148 -26.24 -3.60 21.04
N SER A 149 -25.80 -4.50 20.17
CA SER A 149 -25.73 -5.95 20.46
C SER A 149 -24.88 -6.23 21.70
N THR A 150 -23.68 -5.63 21.79
CA THR A 150 -22.82 -5.75 22.97
C THR A 150 -23.47 -5.15 24.23
N ALA A 151 -24.12 -3.98 24.11
CA ALA A 151 -24.81 -3.34 25.23
C ALA A 151 -26.00 -4.16 25.75
N VAL A 152 -26.78 -4.77 24.86
CA VAL A 152 -27.89 -5.69 25.21
C VAL A 152 -27.35 -6.94 25.90
N ALA A 153 -26.28 -7.55 25.38
CA ALA A 153 -25.66 -8.72 25.98
C ALA A 153 -25.09 -8.44 27.39
N MET A 154 -24.58 -7.23 27.62
CA MET A 154 -24.10 -6.78 28.94
C MET A 154 -25.23 -6.26 29.87
N GLY A 155 -26.48 -6.24 29.41
CA GLY A 155 -27.62 -5.70 30.16
C GLY A 155 -27.62 -4.18 30.34
N GLY A 156 -26.82 -3.46 29.55
CA GLY A 156 -26.74 -2.00 29.54
C GLY A 156 -27.76 -1.31 28.63
N ALA A 157 -28.47 -2.08 27.80
CA ALA A 157 -29.55 -1.58 26.94
C ALA A 157 -30.71 -2.60 26.89
N SER A 158 -31.92 -2.12 26.57
CA SER A 158 -33.11 -2.95 26.37
C SER A 158 -33.66 -2.76 24.97
N VAL A 159 -34.08 -3.85 24.34
CA VAL A 159 -34.70 -3.89 23.01
C VAL A 159 -35.96 -4.74 23.08
N ASP A 160 -36.92 -4.51 22.19
CA ASP A 160 -38.08 -5.41 22.05
C ASP A 160 -37.67 -6.78 21.47
N GLU A 161 -38.58 -7.75 21.56
CA GLU A 161 -38.32 -9.14 21.14
C GLU A 161 -37.98 -9.25 19.64
N GLU A 162 -38.63 -8.45 18.80
CA GLU A 162 -38.38 -8.45 17.35
C GLU A 162 -37.02 -7.81 16.99
N ALA A 163 -36.63 -6.76 17.71
CA ALA A 163 -35.34 -6.11 17.60
C ALA A 163 -34.20 -7.02 18.09
N GLY A 164 -34.41 -7.78 19.16
CA GLY A 164 -33.46 -8.79 19.63
C GLY A 164 -33.16 -9.85 18.57
N LEU A 165 -34.20 -10.41 17.95
CA LEU A 165 -34.05 -11.38 16.86
C LEU A 165 -33.34 -10.80 15.63
N PHE A 166 -33.49 -9.50 15.38
CA PHE A 166 -32.76 -8.81 14.30
C PHE A 166 -31.27 -8.64 14.64
N LEU A 167 -30.94 -8.32 15.90
CA LEU A 167 -29.55 -8.15 16.37
C LEU A 167 -28.76 -9.46 16.37
N ASP A 168 -29.41 -10.59 16.66
CA ASP A 168 -28.79 -11.93 16.59
C ASP A 168 -28.27 -12.29 15.18
N GLY A 169 -28.76 -11.60 14.15
CA GLY A 169 -28.31 -11.76 12.75
C GLY A 169 -27.20 -10.80 12.32
N VAL A 170 -26.72 -9.92 13.20
CA VAL A 170 -25.65 -8.95 12.89
C VAL A 170 -24.29 -9.66 13.00
N PRO A 171 -23.44 -9.64 11.95
CA PRO A 171 -22.17 -10.35 11.95
C PRO A 171 -21.19 -9.76 12.98
N ASP A 172 -20.55 -10.65 13.74
CA ASP A 172 -19.55 -10.30 14.76
C ASP A 172 -18.29 -9.76 14.07
N PRO A 173 -17.51 -8.86 14.72
CA PRO A 173 -16.29 -8.35 14.13
C PRO A 173 -15.17 -9.41 14.07
N GLU A 174 -15.34 -10.56 14.74
CA GLU A 174 -14.41 -11.70 14.67
C GLU A 174 -14.69 -12.64 13.47
N ASP A 175 -15.80 -12.43 12.74
CA ASP A 175 -16.20 -13.24 11.58
C ASP A 175 -15.65 -12.71 10.23
N GLU A 176 -14.87 -11.62 10.21
CA GLU A 176 -14.22 -10.99 9.03
C GLU A 176 -12.70 -11.22 9.00
#